data_AF-A0A2M7T8R1-F1
#
_entry.id   AF-A0A2M7T8R1-F1
#
_cell.length_a   1.000
_cell.length_b   1.000
_cell.length_c   1.000
_cell.angle_alpha   90.00
_cell.angle_beta   90.00
_cell.angle_gamma   90.00
#
_symmetry.space_group_name_H-M   'P 1'
#
loop_
_entity.id
_entity.type
_entity.pdbx_description
1 polymer ?
#
loop_
_entity_poly.entity_id
_entity_poly.type
_entity_poly.pdbx_seq_one_letter_code
_entity_poly.pdbx_strand_id
1 'polypeptide(L)' 'LACDEIATQGAFNASHTVIHMSGAGSLELLASAKAAGANVASIHPIQSFASVELAIEKLPGSYFGVTA' A
#
# COMPACT_ATOMS: atom_id res chain seq x y z
N LEU A 1 9.49 -6.06 -7.00
CA LEU A 1 8.81 -6.59 -8.21
C LEU A 1 7.79 -5.57 -8.75
N ALA A 2 6.57 -5.45 -8.22
CA ALA A 2 5.61 -4.48 -8.77
C ALA A 2 6.00 -3.00 -8.58
N CYS A 3 6.49 -2.61 -7.40
CA CYS A 3 6.91 -1.22 -7.17
C CYS A 3 8.08 -0.83 -8.10
N ASP A 4 9.05 -1.73 -8.28
CA ASP A 4 10.19 -1.51 -9.17
C ASP A 4 9.73 -1.39 -10.63
N GLU A 5 8.87 -2.28 -11.10
CA GLU A 5 8.31 -2.26 -12.46
C GLU A 5 7.54 -0.97 -12.78
N ILE A 6 6.82 -0.42 -11.81
CA ILE A 6 6.12 0.86 -11.97
C ILE A 6 7.13 2.02 -11.95
N ALA A 7 8.15 1.95 -11.08
CA ALA A 7 9.19 2.96 -10.99
C ALA A 7 10.04 3.07 -12.25
N THR A 8 10.38 1.95 -12.91
CA THR A 8 11.17 1.96 -14.17
C THR A 8 10.43 2.64 -15.33
N GLN A 9 9.11 2.76 -15.24
CA GLN A 9 8.28 3.49 -16.20
C GLN A 9 8.17 4.99 -15.87
N GLY A 10 8.83 5.48 -14.81
CA GLY A 10 8.80 6.89 -14.41
C GLY A 10 7.44 7.34 -13.86
N ALA A 11 6.60 6.40 -13.39
CA ALA A 11 5.23 6.68 -12.99
C ALA A 11 5.11 7.37 -11.61
N PHE A 12 6.18 7.39 -10.81
CA PHE A 12 6.20 8.02 -9.49
C PHE A 12 6.82 9.42 -9.52
N ASN A 13 6.32 10.29 -8.64
CA ASN A 13 6.86 11.62 -8.42
C ASN A 13 6.47 12.11 -7.01
N ALA A 14 6.98 13.27 -6.61
CA ALA A 14 6.80 13.83 -5.26
C ALA A 14 5.35 14.18 -4.87
N SER A 15 4.41 14.23 -5.82
CA SER A 15 2.99 14.43 -5.52
C SER A 15 2.23 13.14 -5.22
N HIS A 16 2.85 11.98 -5.44
CA HIS A 16 2.21 10.69 -5.23
C HIS A 16 2.36 10.20 -3.78
N THR A 17 1.34 9.46 -3.34
CA THR A 17 1.39 8.63 -2.14
C THR A 17 1.14 7.18 -2.54
N VAL A 18 2.11 6.31 -2.29
CA VAL A 18 2.04 4.89 -2.63
C VAL A 18 1.84 4.09 -1.35
N ILE A 19 0.83 3.23 -1.34
CA ILE A 19 0.45 2.47 -0.16
C ILE A 19 0.41 1.00 -0.49
N HIS A 20 1.03 0.16 0.35
CA HIS A 20 0.81 -1.30 0.30
C HIS A 20 -0.11 -1.76 1.45
N MET A 21 -0.85 -2.84 1.25
CA MET A 21 -1.76 -3.37 2.27
C MET A 21 -1.30 -4.67 2.97
N SER A 22 -0.08 -5.13 2.63
CA SER A 22 0.52 -6.29 3.30
C SER A 22 0.69 -6.05 4.80
N GLY A 23 0.20 -6.98 5.62
CA GLY A 23 0.40 -6.97 7.08
C GLY A 23 1.75 -7.50 7.54
N ALA A 24 2.49 -8.20 6.66
CA ALA A 24 3.79 -8.76 6.97
C ALA A 24 4.95 -7.98 6.32
N GLY A 25 4.66 -7.23 5.25
CA GLY A 25 5.65 -6.45 4.52
C GLY A 25 6.02 -5.15 5.22
N SER A 26 7.29 -4.76 5.16
CA SER A 26 7.73 -3.42 5.59
C SER A 26 7.62 -2.40 4.44
N LEU A 27 7.79 -1.12 4.77
CA LEU A 27 7.83 -0.03 3.79
C LEU A 27 8.94 -0.18 2.73
N GLU A 28 9.94 -1.05 2.97
CA GLU A 28 10.99 -1.36 1.99
C GLU A 28 10.42 -2.00 0.71
N LEU A 29 9.22 -2.59 0.77
CA LEU A 29 8.49 -3.03 -0.43
C LEU A 29 8.20 -1.88 -1.42
N LEU A 30 8.24 -0.63 -0.94
CA LEU A 30 8.00 0.59 -1.71
C LEU A 30 9.28 1.44 -1.89
N ALA A 31 10.47 0.88 -1.66
CA ALA A 31 11.73 1.62 -1.74
C ALA A 31 11.91 2.37 -3.07
N SER A 32 11.53 1.76 -4.19
CA SER A 32 11.63 2.39 -5.51
C SER A 32 10.70 3.60 -5.70
N ALA A 33 9.49 3.57 -5.12
CA ALA A 33 8.60 4.73 -5.10
C ALA A 33 9.17 5.85 -4.22
N LYS A 34 9.71 5.51 -3.05
CA LYS A 34 10.37 6.45 -2.15
C LYS A 34 11.59 7.10 -2.80
N ALA A 35 12.40 6.32 -3.53
CA ALA A 35 13.56 6.82 -4.27
C ALA A 35 13.17 7.82 -5.39
N ALA A 36 11.99 7.64 -5.99
CA ALA A 36 11.40 8.58 -6.95
C ALA A 36 10.74 9.82 -6.28
N GLY A 37 10.88 9.96 -4.96
CA GLY A 37 10.39 11.09 -4.17
C GLY A 37 8.94 10.98 -3.71
N ALA A 38 8.23 9.88 -4.01
CA ALA A 38 6.86 9.69 -3.55
C ALA A 38 6.80 9.46 -2.03
N ASN A 39 5.69 9.86 -1.41
CA ASN A 39 5.38 9.44 -0.05
C ASN A 39 5.02 7.95 -0.06
N VAL A 40 5.45 7.21 0.96
CA VAL A 40 5.15 5.79 1.09
C VAL A 40 4.49 5.51 2.43
N ALA A 41 3.53 4.59 2.44
CA ALA A 41 2.89 4.14 3.66
C ALA A 41 2.45 2.68 3.53
N SER A 42 2.03 2.09 4.64
CA SER A 42 1.28 0.85 4.64
C SER A 42 0.02 1.01 5.46
N ILE A 43 -1.06 0.37 4.99
CA ILE A 43 -2.32 0.28 5.71
C ILE A 43 -2.73 -1.18 5.80
N HIS A 44 -2.76 -1.73 7.01
CA HIS A 44 -3.09 -3.12 7.23
C HIS A 44 -4.46 -3.25 7.91
N PRO A 45 -5.46 -3.91 7.28
CA PRO A 45 -6.71 -4.21 7.96
C PRO A 45 -6.45 -5.17 9.12
N ILE A 46 -7.05 -4.93 10.30
CA ILE A 46 -6.97 -5.83 11.46
C ILE A 46 -7.90 -7.06 11.27
N GLN A 47 -8.28 -7.37 10.02
CA GLN A 47 -9.06 -8.54 9.63
C GLN A 47 -8.76 -8.94 8.18
N SER A 48 -8.93 -10.22 7.86
CA SER A 48 -8.79 -10.72 6.49
C SER A 48 -10.07 -10.49 5.67
N PHE A 49 -9.90 -10.17 4.39
CA PHE A 49 -10.99 -10.12 3.41
C PHE A 49 -11.04 -11.43 2.62
N ALA A 50 -11.98 -12.31 2.99
CA ALA A 50 -12.07 -13.66 2.42
C ALA A 50 -12.75 -13.72 1.05
N SER A 51 -13.62 -12.75 0.72
CA SER A 51 -14.22 -12.57 -0.60
C SER A 51 -14.49 -11.08 -0.85
N VAL A 52 -14.75 -10.72 -2.10
CA VAL A 52 -15.08 -9.33 -2.48
C VAL A 52 -16.37 -8.88 -1.82
N GLU A 53 -17.40 -9.74 -1.79
CA GLU A 53 -18.70 -9.45 -1.20
C GLU A 53 -18.59 -9.18 0.30
N LEU A 54 -17.87 -10.05 1.02
CA LEU A 54 -17.61 -9.88 2.46
C LEU A 54 -16.74 -8.65 2.73
N ALA A 55 -15.81 -8.32 1.82
CA ALA A 55 -15.01 -7.12 1.94
C ALA A 55 -15.88 -5.87 1.82
N ILE A 56 -16.76 -5.80 0.83
CA ILE A 56 -17.69 -4.68 0.65
C ILE A 56 -18.56 -4.48 1.89
N GLU A 57 -19.05 -5.57 2.49
CA GLU A 57 -19.86 -5.51 3.70
C GLU A 57 -19.06 -5.02 4.93
N LYS A 58 -17.81 -5.50 5.10
CA LYS A 58 -17.04 -5.30 6.35
C LYS A 58 -16.08 -4.11 6.32
N LEU A 59 -15.71 -3.62 5.14
CA LEU A 59 -14.75 -2.52 5.00
C LEU A 59 -15.24 -1.23 5.69
N PRO A 60 -16.53 -0.84 5.60
CA PRO A 60 -17.08 0.23 6.44
C PRO A 60 -16.94 -0.09 7.93
N GLY A 61 -16.32 0.80 8.69
CA GLY A 61 -16.12 0.63 10.14
C GLY A 61 -14.95 -0.30 10.52
N SER A 62 -14.19 -0.80 9.54
CA SER A 62 -12.97 -1.56 9.81
C SER A 62 -11.86 -0.71 10.44
N TYR A 63 -11.10 -1.32 11.34
CA TYR A 63 -9.88 -0.73 11.89
C TYR A 63 -8.66 -1.11 11.04
N PHE A 64 -7.77 -0.15 10.86
CA PHE A 64 -6.53 -0.32 10.10
C PHE A 64 -5.34 0.15 10.93
N GLY A 65 -4.26 -0.65 10.92
CA GLY A 65 -2.94 -0.18 11.34
C GLY A 65 -2.30 0.63 10.22
N VAL A 66 -1.63 1.73 10.56
CA VAL A 66 -0.98 2.63 9.59
C VAL A 66 0.48 2.82 9.97
N THR A 67 1.37 2.70 8.98
CA THR A 67 2.80 3.01 9.11
C THR A 67 3.20 3.93 7.95
N ALA A 68 3.92 5.02 8.23
CA ALA A 68 4.40 6.00 7.24
C ALA A 68 5.85 6.41 7.55
#